data_AF-A0A1N6E8H9-F1
#
_entry.id   AF-A0A1N6E8H9-F1
#
_cell.length_a   1.000
_cell.length_b   1.000
_cell.length_c   1.000
_cell.angle_alpha   90.00
_cell.angle_beta   90.00
_cell.angle_gamma   90.00
#
_symmetry.space_group_name_H-M   'P 1'
#
loop_
_entity.id
_entity.type
_entity.pdbx_description
1 polymer ?
#
loop_
_entity_poly.entity_id
_entity_poly.type
_entity_poly.pdbx_seq_one_letter_code
_entity_poly.pdbx_strand_id
1 'polypeptide(L)'
;MTESVRSDPSMWEAVAVDPAVPLDRAVVRKIIDDQRRLSRRWLYPIARPLSRILVALISIVKRVLPFRWMPLTTMDRLCIWYLRRFVSPDAVELLIRHFVIETNLVNFVLRNTDASIPPVTLRPVSLAELGDHAVVEHDVNVYDVLIAIDGAPLEPQEHLDFAELDIPPIDAERRRRRLLRLDIQTALCFMNIPFSMALTMEEYRRAVHSMRFDDSFLEILAVLCDDDTFRHWKVGELSLWMDSNVDVPRMVYRHALVCEYAHAHLVKLAGGAYPRQTSVEFD
;
A
#
# COMPACT_ATOMS: atom_id res chain seq x y z
N MET A 1 -20.72 31.77 36.06
CA MET A 1 -20.51 30.41 35.53
C MET A 1 -19.45 30.51 34.45
N THR A 2 -18.20 30.33 34.83
CA THR A 2 -17.07 30.26 33.90
C THR A 2 -17.16 28.93 33.16
N GLU A 3 -17.50 29.02 31.88
CA GLU A 3 -17.51 27.92 30.93
C GLU A 3 -16.12 27.27 30.94
N SER A 4 -16.01 26.05 31.48
CA SER A 4 -14.80 25.27 31.31
C SER A 4 -14.69 24.97 29.82
N VAL A 5 -13.85 25.73 29.11
CA VAL A 5 -13.42 25.36 27.77
C VAL A 5 -12.94 23.92 27.86
N ARG A 6 -13.75 23.00 27.32
CA ARG A 6 -13.35 21.60 27.14
C ARG A 6 -11.99 21.65 26.47
N SER A 7 -11.02 20.92 27.02
CA SER A 7 -9.73 20.69 26.39
C SER A 7 -9.96 20.48 24.90
N ASP A 8 -9.19 21.17 24.05
CA ASP A 8 -9.18 20.97 22.60
C ASP A 8 -8.08 19.94 22.31
N PRO A 9 -8.34 18.62 22.46
CA PRO A 9 -7.33 17.61 22.27
C PRO A 9 -6.87 17.61 20.82
N SER A 10 -5.56 17.49 20.62
CA SER A 10 -5.00 17.30 19.29
C SER A 10 -5.49 15.97 18.72
N MET A 11 -6.19 16.01 17.58
CA MET A 11 -6.58 14.82 16.81
C MET A 11 -5.39 13.88 16.58
N TRP A 12 -4.22 14.44 16.29
CA TRP A 12 -3.00 13.67 16.02
C TRP A 12 -2.45 12.97 17.26
N GLU A 13 -2.60 13.58 18.43
CA GLU A 13 -2.18 12.97 19.69
C GLU A 13 -3.07 11.78 20.02
N ALA A 14 -4.40 11.90 19.81
CA ALA A 14 -5.34 10.81 19.97
C ALA A 14 -5.00 9.61 19.06
N VAL A 15 -4.74 9.86 17.77
CA VAL A 15 -4.32 8.80 16.83
C VAL A 15 -2.96 8.21 17.22
N ALA A 16 -2.02 9.03 17.68
CA ALA A 16 -0.68 8.58 18.06
C ALA A 16 -0.67 7.65 19.29
N VAL A 17 -1.63 7.80 20.20
CA VAL A 17 -1.73 7.01 21.45
C VAL A 17 -2.80 5.94 21.40
N ASP A 18 -3.60 5.87 20.33
CA ASP A 18 -4.69 4.91 20.18
C ASP A 18 -4.17 3.48 20.45
N PRO A 19 -4.70 2.77 21.47
CA PRO A 19 -4.28 1.40 21.78
C PRO A 19 -4.90 0.36 20.84
N ALA A 20 -5.93 0.71 20.07
CA ALA A 20 -6.59 -0.18 19.12
C ALA A 20 -5.85 -0.28 17.78
N VAL A 21 -4.92 0.64 17.48
CA VAL A 21 -4.08 0.58 16.28
C VAL A 21 -3.00 -0.49 16.45
N PRO A 22 -2.97 -1.56 15.63
CA PRO A 22 -2.05 -2.68 15.79
C PRO A 22 -0.61 -2.39 15.31
N LEU A 23 -0.31 -1.15 14.89
CA LEU A 23 0.96 -0.77 14.26
C LEU A 23 2.03 -0.32 15.27
N ASP A 24 3.31 -0.41 14.88
CA ASP A 24 4.42 0.24 15.59
C ASP A 24 4.18 1.76 15.70
N ARG A 25 4.45 2.33 16.87
CA ARG A 25 4.43 3.78 17.10
C ARG A 25 5.36 4.55 16.16
N ALA A 26 6.47 3.94 15.75
CA ALA A 26 7.35 4.49 14.73
C ALA A 26 6.63 4.70 13.39
N VAL A 27 5.91 3.68 12.93
CA VAL A 27 5.15 3.71 11.68
C VAL A 27 3.97 4.68 11.81
N VAL A 28 3.23 4.63 12.92
CA VAL A 28 2.14 5.58 13.20
C VAL A 28 2.62 7.01 13.18
N ARG A 29 3.75 7.32 13.83
CA ARG A 29 4.31 8.68 13.85
C ARG A 29 4.72 9.14 12.45
N LYS A 30 5.32 8.24 11.65
CA LYS A 30 5.66 8.51 10.25
C LYS A 30 4.42 8.80 9.39
N ILE A 31 3.34 8.03 9.54
CA ILE A 31 2.05 8.26 8.88
C ILE A 31 1.48 9.63 9.29
N ILE A 32 1.50 9.94 10.59
CA ILE A 32 1.01 11.23 11.12
C ILE A 32 1.81 12.40 10.52
N ASP A 33 3.14 12.31 10.53
CA ASP A 33 3.99 13.38 10.01
C ASP A 33 3.83 13.57 8.50
N ASP A 34 3.59 12.49 7.75
CA ASP A 34 3.24 12.56 6.34
C ASP A 34 1.88 13.25 6.11
N GLN A 35 0.86 12.92 6.91
CA GLN A 35 -0.47 13.54 6.83
C GLN A 35 -0.48 15.01 7.31
N ARG A 36 0.52 15.45 8.08
CA ARG A 36 0.64 16.84 8.55
C ARG A 36 1.35 17.77 7.57
N ARG A 37 1.87 17.25 6.44
CA ARG A 37 2.63 18.04 5.46
C ARG A 37 1.80 19.14 4.80
N LEU A 38 2.48 20.19 4.36
CA LEU A 38 1.84 21.30 3.63
C LEU A 38 1.25 20.86 2.29
N SER A 39 1.87 19.88 1.62
CA SER A 39 1.32 19.29 0.39
C SER A 39 -0.06 18.68 0.65
N ARG A 40 -0.24 18.02 1.79
CA ARG A 40 -1.52 17.41 2.17
C ARG A 40 -2.60 18.45 2.39
N ARG A 41 -2.25 19.56 3.04
CA ARG A 41 -3.19 20.64 3.35
C ARG A 41 -3.59 21.46 2.13
N TRP A 42 -2.63 21.78 1.25
CA TRP A 42 -2.82 22.77 0.19
C TRP A 42 -2.86 22.16 -1.22
N LEU A 43 -2.03 21.16 -1.49
CA LEU A 43 -1.88 20.60 -2.84
C LEU A 43 -2.84 19.44 -3.08
N TYR A 44 -3.03 18.54 -2.11
CA TYR A 44 -3.92 17.39 -2.25
C TYR A 44 -5.37 17.72 -2.68
N PRO A 45 -6.04 18.76 -2.11
CA PRO A 45 -7.41 19.09 -2.50
C PRO A 45 -7.54 19.50 -3.98
N ILE A 46 -6.48 20.01 -4.58
CA ILE A 46 -6.41 20.43 -5.99
C ILE A 46 -5.90 19.29 -6.86
N ALA A 47 -4.84 18.60 -6.43
CA ALA A 47 -4.20 17.51 -7.14
C ALA A 47 -5.16 16.32 -7.34
N ARG A 48 -6.01 16.02 -6.36
CA ARG A 48 -6.98 14.92 -6.42
C ARG A 48 -7.99 15.04 -7.57
N PRO A 49 -8.79 16.12 -7.70
CA PRO A 49 -9.70 16.27 -8.84
C PRO A 49 -8.94 16.41 -10.16
N LEU A 50 -7.81 17.12 -10.18
CA LEU A 50 -7.00 17.28 -11.39
C LEU A 50 -6.48 15.93 -11.92
N SER A 51 -5.91 15.10 -11.04
CA SER A 51 -5.44 13.75 -11.38
C SER A 51 -6.56 12.91 -11.97
N ARG A 52 -7.75 12.93 -11.38
CA ARG A 52 -8.91 12.20 -11.90
C ARG A 52 -9.35 12.67 -13.28
N ILE A 53 -9.40 14.00 -13.51
CA ILE A 53 -9.76 14.56 -14.82
C ILE A 53 -8.73 14.14 -15.88
N LEU A 54 -7.44 14.23 -15.56
CA LEU A 54 -6.36 13.85 -16.48
C LEU A 54 -6.40 12.36 -16.80
N VAL A 55 -6.55 11.50 -15.79
CA VAL A 55 -6.65 10.04 -15.98
C VAL A 55 -7.89 9.71 -16.80
N ALA A 56 -9.05 10.31 -16.52
CA ALA A 56 -10.26 10.11 -17.30
C ALA A 56 -10.07 10.52 -18.77
N LEU A 57 -9.42 11.66 -19.02
CA LEU A 57 -9.09 12.12 -20.37
C LEU A 57 -8.16 11.13 -21.08
N ILE A 58 -7.09 10.68 -20.41
CA ILE A 58 -6.15 9.69 -20.94
C ILE A 58 -6.89 8.39 -21.27
N SER A 59 -7.77 7.90 -20.38
CA SER A 59 -8.59 6.71 -20.60
C SER A 59 -9.53 6.86 -21.80
N ILE A 60 -10.16 8.03 -21.99
CA ILE A 60 -11.01 8.31 -23.15
C ILE A 60 -10.19 8.26 -24.44
N VAL A 61 -9.04 8.93 -24.48
CA VAL A 61 -8.19 8.95 -25.68
C VAL A 61 -7.64 7.55 -25.97
N LYS A 62 -7.24 6.79 -24.96
CA LYS A 62 -6.79 5.39 -25.11
C LYS A 62 -7.88 4.44 -25.58
N ARG A 63 -9.16 4.76 -25.36
CA ARG A 63 -10.28 3.99 -25.92
C ARG A 63 -10.35 4.11 -27.44
N VAL A 64 -9.88 5.23 -27.99
CA VAL A 64 -9.78 5.45 -29.44
C VAL A 64 -8.43 4.97 -29.98
N LEU A 65 -7.37 5.09 -29.19
CA LEU A 65 -5.98 4.77 -29.55
C LEU A 65 -5.37 3.75 -28.58
N PRO A 66 -5.74 2.46 -28.66
CA PRO A 66 -5.41 1.43 -27.67
C PRO A 66 -3.99 0.84 -27.87
N PHE A 67 -3.00 1.68 -28.11
CA PHE A 67 -1.60 1.26 -28.14
C PHE A 67 -0.85 1.71 -26.89
N ARG A 68 0.28 1.09 -26.61
CA ARG A 68 1.16 1.47 -25.51
C ARG A 68 1.88 2.78 -25.88
N TRP A 69 1.56 3.88 -25.18
CA TRP A 69 2.13 5.20 -25.53
C TRP A 69 3.55 5.39 -24.99
N MET A 70 3.93 4.63 -23.97
CA MET A 70 5.23 4.73 -23.32
C MET A 70 5.74 3.33 -22.92
N PRO A 71 7.02 3.00 -23.18
CA PRO A 71 7.62 1.77 -22.67
C PRO A 71 7.57 1.73 -21.13
N LEU A 72 7.39 0.53 -20.57
CA LEU A 72 7.38 0.34 -19.12
C LEU A 72 8.69 0.77 -18.46
N THR A 73 9.83 0.54 -19.12
CA THR A 73 11.14 1.00 -18.61
C THR A 73 11.23 2.53 -18.50
N THR A 74 10.54 3.27 -19.37
CA THR A 74 10.44 4.74 -19.28
C THR A 74 9.53 5.16 -18.14
N MET A 75 8.42 4.43 -17.93
CA MET A 75 7.53 4.63 -16.78
C MET A 75 8.31 4.48 -15.46
N ASP A 76 9.06 3.39 -15.31
CA ASP A 76 9.82 3.07 -14.10
C ASP A 76 10.88 4.15 -13.83
N ARG A 77 11.63 4.56 -14.86
CA ARG A 77 12.62 5.64 -14.75
C ARG A 77 11.98 6.97 -14.34
N LEU A 78 10.83 7.31 -14.93
CA LEU A 78 10.10 8.53 -14.61
C LEU A 78 9.55 8.49 -13.18
N CYS A 79 9.02 7.34 -12.76
CA CYS A 79 8.52 7.09 -11.40
C CYS A 79 9.65 7.26 -10.39
N ILE A 80 10.77 6.56 -10.56
CA ILE A 80 11.92 6.65 -9.66
C ILE A 80 12.50 8.08 -9.64
N TRP A 81 12.61 8.73 -10.79
CA TRP A 81 13.04 10.13 -10.86
C TRP A 81 12.09 11.05 -10.07
N TYR A 82 10.78 10.85 -10.21
CA TYR A 82 9.75 11.61 -9.51
C TYR A 82 9.84 11.39 -7.99
N LEU A 83 9.90 10.13 -7.56
CA LEU A 83 10.05 9.74 -6.16
C LEU A 83 11.29 10.40 -5.56
N ARG A 84 12.46 10.31 -6.22
CA ARG A 84 13.73 10.90 -5.74
C ARG A 84 13.72 12.42 -5.64
N ARG A 85 12.89 13.12 -6.43
CA ARG A 85 12.94 14.59 -6.55
C ARG A 85 11.82 15.32 -5.85
N PHE A 86 10.63 14.72 -5.71
CA PHE A 86 9.44 15.44 -5.25
C PHE A 86 8.75 14.83 -4.04
N VAL A 87 8.93 13.54 -3.76
CA VAL A 87 8.22 12.86 -2.67
C VAL A 87 9.00 12.98 -1.37
N SER A 88 8.36 13.02 -0.20
CA SER A 88 9.08 13.03 1.07
C SER A 88 9.79 11.69 1.34
N PRO A 89 10.91 11.65 2.08
CA PRO A 89 11.53 10.38 2.43
C PRO A 89 10.63 9.47 3.28
N ASP A 90 9.79 10.04 4.14
CA ASP A 90 8.81 9.26 4.92
C ASP A 90 7.79 8.57 4.01
N ALA A 91 7.25 9.29 3.01
CA ALA A 91 6.33 8.71 2.03
C ALA A 91 7.03 7.66 1.15
N VAL A 92 8.30 7.85 0.80
CA VAL A 92 9.10 6.85 0.07
C VAL A 92 9.30 5.59 0.91
N GLU A 93 9.62 5.73 2.19
CA GLU A 93 9.79 4.58 3.08
C GLU A 93 8.49 3.81 3.22
N LEU A 94 7.36 4.49 3.44
CA LEU A 94 6.03 3.87 3.50
C LEU A 94 5.67 3.17 2.18
N LEU A 95 6.03 3.76 1.05
CA LEU A 95 5.81 3.15 -0.26
C LEU A 95 6.63 1.86 -0.44
N ILE A 96 7.94 1.88 -0.18
CA ILE A 96 8.80 0.69 -0.31
C ILE A 96 8.35 -0.40 0.67
N ARG A 97 8.04 0.01 1.91
CA ARG A 97 7.59 -0.86 2.99
C ARG A 97 6.34 -1.65 2.61
N HIS A 98 5.42 -1.03 1.89
CA HIS A 98 4.20 -1.68 1.43
C HIS A 98 4.48 -2.91 0.54
N PHE A 99 5.42 -2.81 -0.41
CA PHE A 99 5.78 -3.94 -1.29
C PHE A 99 6.31 -5.15 -0.49
N VAL A 100 7.17 -4.88 0.49
CA VAL A 100 7.69 -5.93 1.38
C VAL A 100 6.56 -6.56 2.17
N ILE A 101 5.68 -5.74 2.75
CA ILE A 101 4.59 -6.22 3.60
C ILE A 101 3.59 -7.04 2.80
N GLU A 102 3.19 -6.59 1.62
CA GLU A 102 2.27 -7.34 0.76
C GLU A 102 2.91 -8.68 0.37
N THR A 103 4.19 -8.68 -0.02
CA THR A 103 4.93 -9.92 -0.30
C THR A 103 4.95 -10.86 0.89
N ASN A 104 5.17 -10.36 2.12
CA ASN A 104 5.14 -11.16 3.33
C ASN A 104 3.75 -11.77 3.57
N LEU A 105 2.67 -11.00 3.38
CA LEU A 105 1.28 -11.48 3.52
C LEU A 105 0.95 -12.58 2.51
N VAL A 106 1.29 -12.33 1.25
CA VAL A 106 1.06 -13.25 0.15
C VAL A 106 1.83 -14.57 0.37
N ASN A 107 3.11 -14.48 0.74
CA ASN A 107 3.91 -15.66 1.06
C ASN A 107 3.43 -16.39 2.31
N PHE A 108 2.88 -15.68 3.31
CA PHE A 108 2.25 -16.32 4.45
C PHE A 108 1.06 -17.18 4.01
N VAL A 109 0.18 -16.67 3.13
CA VAL A 109 -0.93 -17.47 2.57
C VAL A 109 -0.38 -18.71 1.83
N LEU A 110 0.63 -18.54 0.98
CA LEU A 110 1.22 -19.66 0.23
C LEU A 110 1.82 -20.74 1.14
N ARG A 111 2.50 -20.36 2.22
CA ARG A 111 3.10 -21.32 3.17
C ARG A 111 2.08 -22.09 4.00
N ASN A 112 0.89 -21.52 4.17
CA ASN A 112 -0.17 -22.07 5.01
C ASN A 112 -1.33 -22.65 4.17
N THR A 113 -1.10 -22.88 2.88
CA THR A 113 -2.04 -23.54 1.94
C THR A 113 -1.27 -24.52 1.05
N ASP A 114 -1.98 -25.46 0.42
CA ASP A 114 -1.39 -26.44 -0.52
C ASP A 114 -1.10 -25.84 -1.92
N ALA A 115 -0.93 -24.51 -2.01
CA ALA A 115 -0.71 -23.82 -3.28
C ALA A 115 0.65 -24.18 -3.88
N SER A 116 0.65 -24.63 -5.15
CA SER A 116 1.86 -25.11 -5.83
C SER A 116 2.50 -24.04 -6.73
N ILE A 117 2.85 -22.88 -6.17
CA ILE A 117 3.65 -21.86 -6.87
C ILE A 117 4.90 -21.45 -6.07
N PRO A 118 5.98 -21.00 -6.74
CA PRO A 118 7.13 -20.45 -6.05
C PRO A 118 6.78 -19.25 -5.17
N PRO A 119 7.49 -19.04 -4.05
CA PRO A 119 7.29 -17.86 -3.22
C PRO A 119 7.62 -16.58 -3.99
N VAL A 120 6.87 -15.52 -3.70
CA VAL A 120 7.07 -14.18 -4.26
C VAL A 120 8.33 -13.57 -3.68
N THR A 121 9.20 -12.99 -4.52
CA THR A 121 10.52 -12.48 -4.11
C THR A 121 10.63 -10.96 -4.08
N LEU A 122 9.53 -10.25 -4.29
CA LEU A 122 9.47 -8.80 -4.43
C LEU A 122 9.62 -8.04 -3.10
N ARG A 123 10.82 -8.07 -2.51
CA ARG A 123 11.14 -7.39 -1.24
C ARG A 123 12.15 -6.25 -1.44
N PRO A 124 11.77 -5.14 -2.11
CA PRO A 124 12.68 -4.03 -2.37
C PRO A 124 13.10 -3.34 -1.07
N VAL A 125 14.39 -2.99 -0.94
CA VAL A 125 14.92 -2.21 0.19
C VAL A 125 15.32 -0.78 -0.19
N SER A 126 15.26 -0.44 -1.48
CA SER A 126 15.66 0.87 -1.98
C SER A 126 14.80 1.33 -3.17
N LEU A 127 14.81 2.64 -3.45
CA LEU A 127 14.16 3.20 -4.64
C LEU A 127 14.72 2.66 -5.96
N ALA A 128 15.95 2.14 -5.97
CA ALA A 128 16.56 1.57 -7.18
C ALA A 128 15.92 0.21 -7.54
N GLU A 129 15.49 -0.53 -6.53
CA GLU A 129 14.85 -1.86 -6.67
C GLU A 129 13.36 -1.77 -7.02
N LEU A 130 12.74 -0.59 -6.92
CA LEU A 130 11.40 -0.34 -7.47
C LEU A 130 11.39 -0.19 -9.01
N GLY A 131 12.54 -0.40 -9.67
CA GLY A 131 12.62 -0.45 -11.12
C GLY A 131 12.20 -1.81 -11.69
N ASP A 132 12.40 -1.97 -13.00
CA ASP A 132 12.25 -3.26 -13.70
C ASP A 132 10.87 -3.91 -13.51
N HIS A 133 9.81 -3.12 -13.69
CA HIS A 133 8.42 -3.59 -13.65
C HIS A 133 7.92 -4.07 -12.28
N ALA A 134 8.67 -3.82 -11.20
CA ALA A 134 8.27 -4.14 -9.82
C ALA A 134 6.82 -3.77 -9.48
N VAL A 135 6.35 -2.59 -9.92
CA VAL A 135 4.96 -2.16 -9.65
C VAL A 135 3.92 -3.00 -10.39
N VAL A 136 4.23 -3.45 -11.61
CA VAL A 136 3.33 -4.33 -12.37
C VAL A 136 3.39 -5.76 -11.82
N GLU A 137 4.59 -6.21 -11.43
CA GLU A 137 4.81 -7.52 -10.81
C GLU A 137 4.05 -7.64 -9.48
N HIS A 138 4.11 -6.62 -8.62
CA HIS A 138 3.32 -6.50 -7.39
C HIS A 138 1.84 -6.81 -7.63
N ASP A 139 1.22 -6.10 -8.57
CA ASP A 139 -0.20 -6.29 -8.86
C ASP A 139 -0.50 -7.69 -9.41
N VAL A 140 0.40 -8.27 -10.20
CA VAL A 140 0.22 -9.62 -10.79
C VAL A 140 0.38 -10.72 -9.75
N ASN A 141 1.31 -10.58 -8.81
CA ASN A 141 1.56 -11.57 -7.76
C ASN A 141 0.31 -11.86 -6.93
N VAL A 142 -0.49 -10.83 -6.63
CA VAL A 142 -1.78 -10.96 -5.94
C VAL A 142 -2.74 -11.89 -6.70
N TYR A 143 -2.82 -11.75 -8.03
CA TYR A 143 -3.65 -12.63 -8.86
C TYR A 143 -3.10 -14.05 -8.92
N ASP A 144 -1.80 -14.20 -9.13
CA ASP A 144 -1.16 -15.51 -9.27
C ASP A 144 -1.36 -16.36 -8.01
N VAL A 145 -1.30 -15.73 -6.83
CA VAL A 145 -1.55 -16.42 -5.56
C VAL A 145 -3.00 -16.81 -5.39
N LEU A 146 -3.96 -15.92 -5.70
CA LEU A 146 -5.38 -16.26 -5.65
C LEU A 146 -5.76 -17.38 -6.61
N ILE A 147 -5.13 -17.43 -7.78
CA ILE A 147 -5.30 -18.53 -8.74
C ILE A 147 -4.65 -19.80 -8.20
N ALA A 148 -3.48 -19.71 -7.56
CA ALA A 148 -2.74 -20.87 -7.05
C ALA A 148 -3.42 -21.56 -5.86
N ILE A 149 -4.17 -20.82 -5.05
CA ILE A 149 -4.96 -21.40 -3.96
C ILE A 149 -6.32 -21.96 -4.43
N ASP A 150 -6.68 -21.78 -5.72
CA ASP A 150 -7.93 -22.35 -6.24
C ASP A 150 -7.93 -23.87 -6.12
N GLY A 151 -8.93 -24.41 -5.44
CA GLY A 151 -9.02 -25.84 -5.14
C GLY A 151 -8.22 -26.32 -3.91
N ALA A 152 -7.43 -25.46 -3.26
CA ALA A 152 -6.83 -25.77 -1.97
C ALA A 152 -7.87 -25.61 -0.84
N PRO A 153 -7.96 -26.53 0.13
CA PRO A 153 -8.87 -26.39 1.26
C PRO A 153 -8.46 -25.20 2.13
N LEU A 154 -9.34 -24.20 2.23
CA LEU A 154 -9.19 -23.08 3.15
C LEU A 154 -9.82 -23.47 4.49
N GLU A 155 -9.02 -24.05 5.37
CA GLU A 155 -9.41 -24.48 6.71
C GLU A 155 -8.47 -23.85 7.75
N PRO A 156 -8.94 -23.68 9.00
CA PRO A 156 -8.05 -23.33 10.12
C PRO A 156 -6.84 -24.26 10.20
N GLN A 157 -5.64 -23.69 10.25
CA GLN A 157 -4.41 -24.46 10.31
C GLN A 157 -3.99 -24.70 11.76
N GLU A 158 -3.74 -25.96 12.14
CA GLU A 158 -3.24 -26.30 13.49
C GLU A 158 -1.84 -25.73 13.76
N HIS A 159 -1.01 -25.65 12.71
CA HIS A 159 0.36 -25.17 12.77
C HIS A 159 0.61 -24.12 11.69
N LEU A 160 0.67 -22.85 12.10
CA LEU A 160 0.95 -21.73 11.21
C LEU A 160 2.45 -21.51 11.02
N ASP A 161 2.89 -21.35 9.77
CA ASP A 161 4.23 -20.93 9.42
C ASP A 161 4.32 -19.40 9.29
N PHE A 162 4.95 -18.77 10.29
CA PHE A 162 5.19 -17.33 10.38
C PHE A 162 6.59 -16.90 9.89
N ALA A 163 7.27 -17.71 9.08
CA ALA A 163 8.56 -17.34 8.51
C ALA A 163 8.47 -16.04 7.68
N GLU A 164 9.59 -15.32 7.59
CA GLU A 164 9.76 -14.14 6.71
C GLU A 164 8.78 -12.98 6.93
N LEU A 165 8.23 -12.82 8.13
CA LEU A 165 7.47 -11.60 8.51
C LEU A 165 8.38 -10.41 8.88
N ASP A 166 9.69 -10.53 8.67
CA ASP A 166 10.62 -9.45 8.91
C ASP A 166 10.49 -8.35 7.84
N ILE A 167 10.81 -7.12 8.24
CA ILE A 167 10.87 -5.98 7.35
C ILE A 167 12.32 -5.51 7.35
N PRO A 168 13.07 -5.71 6.26
CA PRO A 168 14.47 -5.31 6.18
C PRO A 168 14.60 -3.79 6.30
N PRO A 169 15.77 -3.27 6.72
CA PRO A 169 16.01 -1.83 6.76
C PRO A 169 15.83 -1.19 5.38
N ILE A 170 14.97 -0.17 5.30
CA ILE A 170 14.63 0.51 4.05
C ILE A 170 15.46 1.78 3.89
N ASP A 171 16.16 1.89 2.75
CA ASP A 171 16.83 3.12 2.35
C ASP A 171 15.90 4.04 1.55
N ALA A 172 15.29 4.99 2.25
CA ALA A 172 14.47 6.03 1.63
C ALA A 172 15.30 7.20 1.04
N GLU A 173 16.62 7.06 0.91
CA GLU A 173 17.55 8.08 0.43
C GLU A 173 17.39 9.42 1.19
N ARG A 174 17.23 9.37 2.52
CA ARG A 174 16.89 10.54 3.38
C ARG A 174 17.84 11.73 3.22
N ARG A 175 19.13 11.46 3.01
CA ARG A 175 20.18 12.48 2.83
C ARG A 175 20.13 13.18 1.47
N ARG A 176 19.32 12.71 0.52
CA ARG A 176 19.22 13.30 -0.81
C ARG A 176 18.41 14.60 -0.76
N ARG A 177 18.92 15.65 -1.41
CA ARG A 177 18.17 16.90 -1.61
C ARG A 177 17.01 16.70 -2.58
N ARG A 178 15.81 17.08 -2.14
CA ARG A 178 14.56 17.01 -2.91
C ARG A 178 14.06 18.42 -3.20
N LEU A 179 13.44 18.60 -4.36
CA LEU A 179 12.88 19.88 -4.81
C LEU A 179 11.60 20.22 -4.05
N LEU A 180 10.78 19.18 -3.82
CA LEU A 180 9.58 19.22 -2.98
C LEU A 180 9.57 18.01 -2.06
N ARG A 181 8.74 18.07 -1.01
CA ARG A 181 8.50 16.98 -0.05
C ARG A 181 7.00 16.68 0.01
N LEU A 182 6.49 16.03 -1.03
CA LEU A 182 5.08 15.64 -1.13
C LEU A 182 4.74 14.51 -0.16
N ASP A 183 3.55 14.56 0.41
CA ASP A 183 2.92 13.46 1.13
C ASP A 183 2.54 12.32 0.17
N ILE A 184 2.35 11.13 0.71
CA ILE A 184 2.11 9.92 -0.08
C ILE A 184 0.85 10.04 -0.94
N GLN A 185 -0.25 10.60 -0.44
CA GLN A 185 -1.49 10.67 -1.21
C GLN A 185 -1.42 11.69 -2.35
N THR A 186 -0.82 12.85 -2.10
CA THR A 186 -0.52 13.82 -3.17
C THR A 186 0.44 13.22 -4.19
N ALA A 187 1.45 12.47 -3.72
CA ALA A 187 2.39 11.80 -4.61
C ALA A 187 1.71 10.78 -5.52
N LEU A 188 0.84 9.94 -4.95
CA LEU A 188 0.04 8.96 -5.70
C LEU A 188 -0.86 9.63 -6.76
N CYS A 189 -1.43 10.81 -6.49
CA CYS A 189 -2.22 11.55 -7.49
C CYS A 189 -1.39 11.88 -8.75
N PHE A 190 -0.15 12.36 -8.58
CA PHE A 190 0.71 12.68 -9.73
C PHE A 190 1.33 11.44 -10.36
N MET A 191 1.68 10.44 -9.55
CA MET A 191 2.22 9.17 -10.01
C MET A 191 1.22 8.43 -10.89
N ASN A 192 -0.09 8.47 -10.57
CA ASN A 192 -1.11 7.77 -11.35
C ASN A 192 -1.18 8.22 -12.84
N ILE A 193 -0.76 9.45 -13.15
CA ILE A 193 -0.81 10.01 -14.51
C ILE A 193 0.11 9.23 -15.48
N PRO A 194 1.44 9.13 -15.26
CA PRO A 194 2.30 8.32 -16.12
C PRO A 194 1.93 6.84 -16.15
N PHE A 195 1.41 6.27 -15.06
CA PHE A 195 0.88 4.89 -15.06
C PHE A 195 -0.29 4.74 -16.04
N SER A 196 -1.28 5.63 -15.97
CA SER A 196 -2.41 5.63 -16.91
C SER A 196 -2.00 5.86 -18.36
N MET A 197 -0.87 6.54 -18.63
CA MET A 197 -0.29 6.73 -19.97
C MET A 197 0.56 5.54 -20.44
N ALA A 198 1.26 4.84 -19.56
CA ALA A 198 2.13 3.73 -19.92
C ALA A 198 1.37 2.41 -20.12
N LEU A 199 0.43 2.10 -19.24
CA LEU A 199 -0.26 0.81 -19.21
C LEU A 199 -1.36 0.72 -20.26
N THR A 200 -1.65 -0.46 -20.80
CA THR A 200 -2.88 -0.64 -21.59
C THR A 200 -4.11 -0.45 -20.70
N MET A 201 -5.30 -0.24 -21.30
CA MET A 201 -6.52 -0.12 -20.48
C MET A 201 -6.81 -1.37 -19.65
N GLU A 202 -6.45 -2.56 -20.16
CA GLU A 202 -6.63 -3.82 -19.44
C GLU A 202 -5.61 -3.95 -18.31
N GLU A 203 -4.34 -3.64 -18.56
CA GLU A 203 -3.28 -3.63 -17.52
C GLU A 203 -3.63 -2.64 -16.39
N TYR A 204 -4.06 -1.43 -16.75
CA TYR A 204 -4.45 -0.43 -15.76
C TYR A 204 -5.69 -0.86 -14.95
N ARG A 205 -6.70 -1.45 -15.60
CA ARG A 205 -7.87 -1.99 -14.89
C ARG A 205 -7.49 -3.13 -13.96
N ARG A 206 -6.60 -4.02 -14.39
CA ARG A 206 -6.09 -5.14 -13.58
C ARG A 206 -5.35 -4.62 -12.35
N ALA A 207 -4.45 -3.64 -12.52
CA ALA A 207 -3.75 -2.98 -11.42
C ALA A 207 -4.70 -2.30 -10.43
N VAL A 208 -5.78 -1.66 -10.91
CA VAL A 208 -6.77 -1.05 -10.01
C VAL A 208 -7.62 -2.11 -9.30
N HIS A 209 -7.83 -3.26 -9.93
CA HIS A 209 -8.68 -4.31 -9.40
C HIS A 209 -7.94 -5.26 -8.45
N SER A 210 -6.62 -5.40 -8.54
CA SER A 210 -5.81 -6.18 -7.58
C SER A 210 -6.10 -5.76 -6.13
N MET A 211 -6.16 -4.46 -5.86
CA MET A 211 -6.47 -3.90 -4.53
C MET A 211 -7.86 -4.30 -3.99
N ARG A 212 -8.82 -4.67 -4.85
CA ARG A 212 -10.14 -5.13 -4.37
C ARG A 212 -10.08 -6.53 -3.77
N PHE A 213 -9.00 -7.27 -4.01
CA PHE A 213 -8.80 -8.56 -3.36
C PHE A 213 -8.37 -8.44 -1.91
N ASP A 214 -8.14 -7.25 -1.37
CA ASP A 214 -7.87 -7.05 0.06
C ASP A 214 -8.93 -7.72 0.94
N ASP A 215 -10.21 -7.59 0.60
CA ASP A 215 -11.30 -8.23 1.35
C ASP A 215 -11.26 -9.76 1.25
N SER A 216 -10.80 -10.30 0.11
CA SER A 216 -10.61 -11.74 -0.09
C SER A 216 -9.41 -12.23 0.71
N PHE A 217 -8.27 -11.52 0.66
CA PHE A 217 -7.08 -11.84 1.43
C PHE A 217 -7.33 -11.79 2.93
N LEU A 218 -8.02 -10.76 3.42
CA LEU A 218 -8.40 -10.67 4.83
C LEU A 218 -9.31 -11.83 5.26
N GLU A 219 -10.22 -12.29 4.39
CA GLU A 219 -11.03 -13.48 4.68
C GLU A 219 -10.18 -14.74 4.74
N ILE A 220 -9.27 -14.93 3.79
CA ILE A 220 -8.34 -16.07 3.76
C ILE A 220 -7.49 -16.08 5.05
N LEU A 221 -6.91 -14.95 5.43
CA LEU A 221 -6.14 -14.81 6.67
C LEU A 221 -6.99 -15.13 7.90
N ALA A 222 -8.24 -14.66 7.94
CA ALA A 222 -9.17 -14.94 9.04
C ALA A 222 -9.47 -16.44 9.19
N VAL A 223 -9.64 -17.15 8.07
CA VAL A 223 -9.88 -18.59 8.05
C VAL A 223 -8.63 -19.35 8.47
N LEU A 224 -7.48 -19.07 7.85
CA LEU A 224 -6.22 -19.77 8.14
C LEU A 224 -5.81 -19.61 9.61
N CYS A 225 -5.96 -18.40 10.16
CA CYS A 225 -5.56 -18.10 11.54
C CYS A 225 -6.64 -18.38 12.59
N ASP A 226 -7.85 -18.77 12.18
CA ASP A 226 -9.05 -18.83 13.06
C ASP A 226 -9.25 -17.54 13.88
N ASP A 227 -9.10 -16.37 13.22
CA ASP A 227 -9.13 -15.06 13.88
C ASP A 227 -10.02 -14.04 13.14
N ASP A 228 -11.16 -13.71 13.75
CA ASP A 228 -12.12 -12.72 13.24
C ASP A 228 -11.58 -11.29 13.15
N THR A 229 -10.44 -10.98 13.77
CA THR A 229 -9.84 -9.64 13.75
C THR A 229 -9.61 -9.14 12.33
N PHE A 230 -9.17 -10.00 11.42
CA PHE A 230 -8.96 -9.64 10.01
C PHE A 230 -10.26 -9.25 9.31
N ARG A 231 -11.40 -9.87 9.68
CA ARG A 231 -12.73 -9.55 9.11
C ARG A 231 -13.19 -8.14 9.45
N HIS A 232 -12.78 -7.59 10.59
CA HIS A 232 -13.12 -6.23 11.00
C HIS A 232 -12.45 -5.14 10.17
N TRP A 233 -11.37 -5.46 9.44
CA TRP A 233 -10.69 -4.52 8.56
C TRP A 233 -11.18 -4.57 7.12
N LYS A 234 -12.06 -5.52 6.81
CA LYS A 234 -12.73 -5.60 5.51
C LYS A 234 -13.52 -4.33 5.25
N VAL A 235 -13.52 -3.96 4.00
CA VAL A 235 -13.97 -2.67 3.51
C VAL A 235 -15.38 -2.74 2.93
N GLY A 236 -15.82 -3.92 2.50
CA GLY A 236 -17.02 -4.11 1.70
C GLY A 236 -16.79 -3.81 0.22
N GLU A 237 -15.53 -3.85 -0.24
CA GLU A 237 -15.18 -3.76 -1.65
C GLU A 237 -15.29 -5.17 -2.25
N LEU A 238 -16.52 -5.57 -2.59
CA LEU A 238 -16.78 -6.87 -3.21
C LEU A 238 -15.92 -7.03 -4.47
N SER A 239 -15.09 -8.08 -4.50
CA SER A 239 -14.18 -8.39 -5.62
C SER A 239 -14.92 -8.53 -6.96
N LEU A 240 -16.20 -8.94 -6.93
CA LEU A 240 -17.05 -9.05 -8.13
C LEU A 240 -17.42 -7.69 -8.77
N TRP A 241 -17.24 -6.57 -8.07
CA TRP A 241 -17.61 -5.26 -8.58
C TRP A 241 -16.50 -4.66 -9.45
N MET A 242 -16.64 -4.80 -10.77
CA MET A 242 -15.72 -4.26 -11.77
C MET A 242 -16.04 -2.79 -12.15
N ASP A 243 -15.82 -1.84 -11.25
CA ASP A 243 -15.90 -0.40 -11.59
C ASP A 243 -14.51 0.18 -11.91
N SER A 244 -14.43 0.93 -13.01
CA SER A 244 -13.21 1.60 -13.46
C SER A 244 -13.11 3.07 -13.00
N ASN A 245 -14.19 3.67 -12.50
CA ASN A 245 -14.25 5.09 -12.12
C ASN A 245 -14.03 5.30 -10.62
N VAL A 246 -12.90 4.81 -10.12
CA VAL A 246 -12.56 4.86 -8.69
C VAL A 246 -11.48 5.88 -8.38
N ASP A 247 -11.42 6.27 -7.09
CA ASP A 247 -10.38 7.14 -6.57
C ASP A 247 -9.08 6.37 -6.33
N VAL A 248 -8.36 6.05 -7.40
CA VAL A 248 -7.15 5.19 -7.37
C VAL A 248 -6.15 5.64 -6.29
N PRO A 249 -5.76 6.92 -6.14
CA PRO A 249 -4.80 7.32 -5.10
C PRO A 249 -5.30 7.04 -3.67
N ARG A 250 -6.61 7.14 -3.42
CA ARG A 250 -7.20 6.83 -2.12
C ARG A 250 -7.27 5.32 -1.90
N MET A 251 -7.59 4.56 -2.94
CA MET A 251 -7.62 3.10 -2.87
C MET A 251 -6.23 2.54 -2.57
N VAL A 252 -5.19 2.96 -3.31
CA VAL A 252 -3.80 2.54 -3.08
C VAL A 252 -3.36 2.84 -1.64
N TYR A 253 -3.64 4.05 -1.14
CA TYR A 253 -3.28 4.39 0.23
C TYR A 253 -4.02 3.54 1.27
N ARG A 254 -5.29 3.22 1.01
CA ARG A 254 -6.09 2.38 1.90
C ARG A 254 -5.58 0.94 1.90
N HIS A 255 -5.34 0.39 0.73
CA HIS A 255 -4.77 -0.93 0.50
C HIS A 255 -3.47 -1.10 1.29
N ALA A 256 -2.52 -0.18 1.13
CA ALA A 256 -1.28 -0.19 1.90
C ALA A 256 -1.49 -0.19 3.43
N LEU A 257 -2.47 0.58 3.93
CA LEU A 257 -2.81 0.58 5.37
C LEU A 257 -3.43 -0.74 5.83
N VAL A 258 -4.30 -1.35 5.04
CA VAL A 258 -4.93 -2.64 5.37
C VAL A 258 -3.87 -3.74 5.42
N CYS A 259 -2.95 -3.77 4.46
CA CYS A 259 -1.82 -4.70 4.47
C CYS A 259 -0.94 -4.51 5.71
N GLU A 260 -0.64 -3.27 6.10
CA GLU A 260 0.11 -2.98 7.34
C GLU A 260 -0.61 -3.50 8.59
N TYR A 261 -1.93 -3.33 8.68
CA TYR A 261 -2.71 -3.83 9.82
C TYR A 261 -2.69 -5.36 9.88
N ALA A 262 -2.95 -6.01 8.74
CA ALA A 262 -2.93 -7.47 8.64
C ALA A 262 -1.56 -8.05 9.01
N HIS A 263 -0.49 -7.49 8.44
CA HIS A 263 0.87 -7.93 8.73
C HIS A 263 1.23 -7.70 10.19
N ALA A 264 0.82 -6.56 10.75
CA ALA A 264 1.11 -6.29 12.14
C ALA A 264 0.42 -7.25 13.10
N HIS A 265 -0.78 -7.69 12.74
CA HIS A 265 -1.49 -8.71 13.49
C HIS A 265 -0.84 -10.10 13.36
N LEU A 266 -0.39 -10.48 12.17
CA LEU A 266 0.35 -11.74 11.98
C LEU A 266 1.64 -11.80 12.81
N VAL A 267 2.42 -10.72 12.83
CA VAL A 267 3.63 -10.64 13.67
C VAL A 267 3.26 -10.78 15.15
N LYS A 268 2.13 -10.22 15.59
CA LYS A 268 1.63 -10.37 16.96
C LYS A 268 1.21 -11.81 17.27
N LEU A 269 0.54 -12.49 16.33
CA LEU A 269 0.17 -13.91 16.46
C LEU A 269 1.41 -14.82 16.52
N ALA A 270 2.47 -14.47 15.79
CA ALA A 270 3.77 -15.15 15.84
C ALA A 270 4.52 -14.97 17.18
N GLY A 271 3.95 -14.25 18.15
CA GLY A 271 4.59 -13.91 19.42
C GLY A 271 5.56 -12.72 19.34
N GLY A 272 5.62 -12.04 18.19
CA GLY A 272 6.36 -10.80 18.01
C GLY A 272 5.68 -9.64 18.73
N ALA A 273 6.42 -8.88 19.53
CA ALA A 273 5.93 -7.60 20.05
C ALA A 273 6.34 -6.49 19.08
N TYR A 274 5.38 -5.72 18.56
CA TYR A 274 5.73 -4.43 17.95
C TYR A 274 6.32 -3.51 19.02
N PRO A 275 7.57 -3.05 18.87
CA PRO A 275 8.18 -2.24 19.90
C PRO A 275 7.45 -0.90 19.99
N ARG A 276 6.86 -0.59 21.15
CA ARG A 276 6.18 0.70 21.36
C ARG A 276 7.13 1.90 21.40
N GLN A 277 8.44 1.66 21.36
CA GLN A 277 9.51 2.65 21.58
C GLN A 277 10.59 2.64 20.49
N THR A 278 10.29 2.14 19.29
CA THR A 278 11.25 2.19 18.17
C THR A 278 11.60 3.65 17.86
N SER A 279 12.89 4.00 17.95
CA SER A 279 13.38 5.34 17.59
C SER A 279 13.28 5.53 16.08
N VAL A 280 12.73 6.67 15.65
CA VAL A 280 12.63 7.02 14.22
C VAL A 280 13.45 8.27 13.98
N GLU A 281 14.27 8.25 12.93
CA GLU A 281 14.90 9.46 12.41
C GLU A 281 13.87 10.27 11.62
N PHE A 282 13.61 11.50 12.06
CA PHE A 282 12.74 12.47 11.39
C PHE A 282 13.58 13.54 10.71
N ASP A 283 13.06 14.11 9.62
CA ASP A 283 13.65 15.25 8.89
C ASP A 283 13.19 16.61 9.43
#